data_AF-A0A958JJ39-F1
#
_entry.id   AF-A0A958JJ39-F1
#
_cell.length_a   1.000
_cell.length_b   1.000
_cell.length_c   1.000
_cell.angle_alpha   90.00
_cell.angle_beta   90.00
_cell.angle_gamma   90.00
#
_symmetry.space_group_name_H-M   'P 1'
#
loop_
_entity.id
_entity.type
_entity.pdbx_description
1 polymer ?
#
loop_
_entity_poly.entity_id
_entity_poly.type
_entity_poly.pdbx_seq_one_letter_code
_entity_poly.pdbx_strand_id
1 'polypeptide(L)'
;GRLPAAISHLRNDNGEAAIVPIVASHFRNDKVGATASSVTCWDDGHCPTLSRWFETGCPLAKEGVCALIGRGQEGTAVRAVIFDMDGLLIDSEPFWRRAEMAVFGDLGVTLTDQDCAMTMGLRVDEVVRYWYEQRPWQAPVSHEAIAEQIVEAVISLVRKEGKPMPGVFELISFFRERSLPMAIASSSYDRLIQVVVEALGLERDIVLTYSAEHEPYGKPHPGVYLTACSKLAIEPAAALAFEDSPNGVRAARAAGMRCVFVPDQALPPLSREGLDETLRIASLLEFSSATWESIQHG
;
A
#
# COMPACT_ATOMS: atom_id res chain seq x y z
N GLY A 1 4.62 49.65 15.55
CA GLY A 1 4.33 50.11 14.18
C GLY A 1 3.02 49.52 13.75
N ARG A 2 2.10 50.35 13.25
CA ARG A 2 0.70 50.00 12.94
C ARG A 2 0.62 48.99 11.79
N LEU A 3 -0.16 47.93 11.99
CA LEU A 3 -0.67 47.06 10.93
C LEU A 3 -1.68 47.86 10.08
N PRO A 4 -1.68 47.75 8.74
CA PRO A 4 -2.68 48.38 7.89
C PRO A 4 -4.06 47.78 8.11
N ALA A 5 -5.06 48.66 8.21
CA ALA A 5 -6.46 48.35 8.34
C ALA A 5 -7.07 47.91 6.99
N ALA A 6 -7.40 46.63 6.87
CA ALA A 6 -8.46 46.09 6.02
C ALA A 6 -8.68 44.63 6.47
N ILE A 7 -9.91 44.14 6.42
CA ILE A 7 -10.40 42.87 7.01
C ILE A 7 -10.76 43.02 8.51
N SER A 8 -11.61 44.00 8.82
CA SER A 8 -12.68 43.77 9.79
C SER A 8 -13.93 43.39 9.00
N HIS A 9 -14.69 42.41 9.51
CA HIS A 9 -16.00 41.92 9.04
C HIS A 9 -16.01 40.67 8.13
N LEU A 10 -15.66 39.52 8.70
CA LEU A 10 -16.35 38.24 8.44
C LEU A 10 -16.37 37.45 9.75
N ARG A 11 -17.42 37.66 10.56
CA ARG A 11 -17.77 36.82 11.70
C ARG A 11 -19.06 36.09 11.33
N ASN A 12 -19.21 34.83 11.75
CA ASN A 12 -20.49 34.14 11.65
C ASN A 12 -21.49 34.71 12.68
N ASP A 13 -22.76 34.29 12.62
CA ASP A 13 -23.82 34.76 13.53
C ASP A 13 -23.55 34.49 15.03
N ASN A 14 -22.49 33.73 15.34
CA ASN A 14 -22.02 33.43 16.70
C ASN A 14 -20.73 34.17 17.10
N GLY A 15 -20.22 35.08 16.26
CA GLY A 15 -19.14 35.99 16.64
C GLY A 15 -17.71 35.44 16.55
N GLU A 16 -17.49 34.26 15.98
CA GLU A 16 -16.16 33.67 15.77
C GLU A 16 -15.52 34.08 14.43
N ALA A 17 -14.18 34.11 14.37
CA ALA A 17 -13.43 34.49 13.17
C ALA A 17 -13.49 33.39 12.10
N ALA A 18 -14.04 33.71 10.92
CA ALA A 18 -14.08 32.78 9.80
C ALA A 18 -12.71 32.66 9.12
N ILE A 19 -12.13 31.47 9.13
CA ILE A 19 -10.98 31.11 8.28
C ILE A 19 -11.55 30.69 6.92
N VAL A 20 -11.42 31.56 5.92
CA VAL A 20 -11.78 31.28 4.52
C VAL A 20 -10.56 30.68 3.83
N PRO A 21 -10.61 29.46 3.24
CA PRO A 21 -9.59 29.03 2.30
C PRO A 21 -9.82 29.75 0.97
N ILE A 22 -8.89 30.64 0.64
CA ILE A 22 -8.76 31.25 -0.68
C ILE A 22 -7.96 30.27 -1.57
N VAL A 23 -8.39 30.18 -2.84
CA VAL A 23 -7.79 29.52 -4.02
C VAL A 23 -8.37 28.15 -4.42
N ALA A 24 -9.52 28.21 -5.10
CA ALA A 24 -9.78 27.43 -6.32
C ALA A 24 -10.19 28.41 -7.42
N SER A 25 -9.25 28.78 -8.29
CA SER A 25 -9.57 29.39 -9.59
C SER A 25 -8.36 29.24 -10.50
N HIS A 26 -8.48 28.41 -11.52
CA HIS A 26 -7.98 28.58 -12.91
C HIS A 26 -7.91 27.21 -13.60
N PHE A 27 -9.08 26.64 -13.91
CA PHE A 27 -9.25 25.86 -15.14
C PHE A 27 -10.69 26.08 -15.60
N ARG A 28 -10.87 27.11 -16.44
CA ARG A 28 -12.06 27.19 -17.29
C ARG A 28 -11.85 26.22 -18.45
N ASN A 29 -12.80 25.32 -18.57
CA ASN A 29 -13.01 24.45 -19.71
C ASN A 29 -13.09 25.29 -20.99
N ASP A 30 -12.22 25.01 -21.96
CA ASP A 30 -12.51 25.26 -23.37
C ASP A 30 -12.10 24.02 -24.17
N LYS A 31 -13.13 23.26 -24.55
CA LYS A 31 -13.22 22.34 -25.70
C LYS A 31 -12.02 21.41 -25.94
N VAL A 32 -12.14 20.16 -25.52
CA VAL A 32 -11.94 18.90 -26.31
C VAL A 32 -12.13 17.73 -25.32
N GLY A 33 -12.82 16.68 -25.74
CA GLY A 33 -13.31 15.60 -24.87
C GLY A 33 -12.22 14.77 -24.17
N ALA A 34 -12.44 14.49 -22.89
CA ALA A 34 -11.84 13.40 -22.13
C ALA A 34 -12.81 13.02 -21.01
N THR A 35 -13.17 11.74 -20.94
CA THR A 35 -14.05 11.17 -19.90
C THR A 35 -13.32 11.13 -18.56
N ALA A 36 -13.91 11.73 -17.53
CA ALA A 36 -13.36 11.80 -16.18
C ALA A 36 -13.26 10.42 -15.53
N SER A 37 -12.06 10.07 -15.06
CA SER A 37 -11.77 8.88 -14.26
C SER A 37 -12.33 9.05 -12.84
N SER A 38 -13.20 8.15 -12.41
CA SER A 38 -13.92 8.22 -11.13
C SER A 38 -13.29 7.33 -10.05
N VAL A 39 -12.98 7.92 -8.88
CA VAL A 39 -12.61 7.25 -7.62
C VAL A 39 -13.82 7.26 -6.68
N THR A 40 -14.01 6.19 -5.90
CA THR A 40 -15.32 5.84 -5.30
C THR A 40 -15.21 5.17 -3.91
N CYS A 41 -16.23 5.35 -3.04
CA CYS A 41 -16.43 4.67 -1.74
C CYS A 41 -17.94 4.47 -1.45
N TRP A 42 -18.29 3.48 -0.60
CA TRP A 42 -19.61 2.86 -0.36
C TRP A 42 -20.63 3.63 0.50
N ASP A 43 -21.92 3.33 0.25
CA ASP A 43 -23.11 3.84 0.94
C ASP A 43 -23.29 3.29 2.38
N ASP A 44 -24.00 4.08 3.20
CA ASP A 44 -24.50 3.84 4.56
C ASP A 44 -23.62 4.15 5.78
N GLY A 45 -22.47 4.82 5.59
CA GLY A 45 -21.80 5.50 6.71
C GLY A 45 -21.32 4.60 7.86
N HIS A 46 -21.20 3.29 7.63
CA HIS A 46 -20.59 2.33 8.55
C HIS A 46 -19.56 1.48 7.76
N CYS A 47 -18.27 1.68 8.05
CA CYS A 47 -17.19 0.81 7.56
C CYS A 47 -16.98 -0.30 8.59
N PRO A 48 -17.35 -1.57 8.33
CA PRO A 48 -17.31 -2.63 9.35
C PRO A 48 -15.88 -3.04 9.74
N THR A 49 -14.88 -2.74 8.90
CA THR A 49 -13.48 -3.18 9.10
C THR A 49 -12.56 -2.11 9.70
N LEU A 50 -13.07 -0.92 10.06
CA LEU A 50 -12.27 0.20 10.60
C LEU A 50 -12.88 0.82 11.87
N SER A 51 -13.48 0.00 12.74
CA SER A 51 -14.15 0.44 13.97
C SER A 51 -13.23 1.10 15.03
N ARG A 52 -11.95 1.33 14.74
CA ARG A 52 -11.00 2.04 15.63
C ARG A 52 -10.39 3.34 15.07
N TRP A 53 -10.75 3.77 13.85
CA TRP A 53 -10.15 4.96 13.23
C TRP A 53 -10.96 6.27 13.41
N PHE A 54 -12.11 6.21 14.09
CA PHE A 54 -12.97 7.38 14.29
C PHE A 54 -12.57 8.23 15.50
N GLU A 55 -11.47 8.97 15.40
CA GLU A 55 -11.32 10.26 16.11
C GLU A 55 -10.68 11.36 15.24
N THR A 56 -10.01 11.02 14.13
CA THR A 56 -9.45 12.01 13.19
C THR A 56 -10.00 11.78 11.78
N GLY A 57 -11.12 12.45 11.49
CA GLY A 57 -11.93 12.26 10.29
C GLY A 57 -11.16 12.24 8.96
N CYS A 58 -11.48 11.24 8.14
CA CYS A 58 -11.04 11.16 6.75
C CYS A 58 -11.52 12.41 5.96
N PRO A 59 -10.61 13.17 5.30
CA PRO A 59 -10.97 14.36 4.53
C PRO A 59 -11.98 14.10 3.41
N LEU A 60 -12.00 12.88 2.87
CA LEU A 60 -12.86 12.47 1.76
C LEU A 60 -14.35 12.45 2.12
N ALA A 61 -14.70 12.38 3.41
CA ALA A 61 -16.08 12.39 3.87
C ALA A 61 -16.75 13.79 3.81
N LYS A 62 -15.96 14.87 3.73
CA LYS A 62 -16.51 16.25 3.84
C LYS A 62 -17.00 16.85 2.52
N GLU A 63 -16.71 16.24 1.38
CA GLU A 63 -17.01 16.83 0.06
C GLU A 63 -18.10 16.08 -0.74
N GLY A 64 -18.79 15.10 -0.15
CA GLY A 64 -19.96 14.47 -0.78
C GLY A 64 -19.67 13.62 -2.02
N VAL A 65 -18.43 13.13 -2.18
CA VAL A 65 -18.01 12.27 -3.29
C VAL A 65 -17.98 10.80 -2.82
N CYS A 66 -19.14 10.16 -2.73
CA CYS A 66 -19.26 8.72 -2.44
C CYS A 66 -20.17 8.06 -3.48
N ALA A 67 -19.62 7.15 -4.32
CA ALA A 67 -20.30 5.94 -4.85
C ALA A 67 -19.44 5.17 -5.88
N LEU A 68 -19.49 3.82 -5.82
CA LEU A 68 -19.12 2.74 -6.79
C LEU A 68 -17.77 1.99 -6.67
N ILE A 69 -17.66 0.97 -5.79
CA ILE A 69 -16.64 -0.09 -5.99
C ILE A 69 -16.85 -0.71 -7.38
N GLY A 70 -15.85 -0.57 -8.24
CA GLY A 70 -15.76 -1.37 -9.44
C GLY A 70 -15.57 -2.82 -9.03
N ARG A 71 -16.60 -3.65 -9.21
CA ARG A 71 -16.31 -5.03 -9.64
C ARG A 71 -15.37 -4.87 -10.84
N GLY A 72 -14.22 -5.54 -10.82
CA GLY A 72 -13.40 -5.61 -12.03
C GLY A 72 -14.34 -5.93 -13.18
N GLN A 73 -14.36 -5.08 -14.21
CA GLN A 73 -15.25 -5.28 -15.35
C GLN A 73 -14.87 -6.64 -15.95
N GLU A 74 -15.72 -7.65 -15.74
CA GLU A 74 -15.58 -9.00 -16.27
C GLU A 74 -15.20 -8.88 -17.76
N GLY A 75 -14.08 -9.51 -18.15
CA GLY A 75 -13.58 -9.48 -19.52
C GLY A 75 -12.58 -8.36 -19.88
N THR A 76 -12.07 -7.56 -18.94
CA THR A 76 -10.91 -6.69 -19.21
C THR A 76 -9.63 -7.50 -19.23
N ALA A 77 -8.91 -7.56 -20.36
CA ALA A 77 -7.65 -8.30 -20.45
C ALA A 77 -6.56 -7.69 -19.52
N VAL A 78 -5.79 -8.53 -18.82
CA VAL A 78 -4.63 -8.05 -18.03
C VAL A 78 -3.56 -7.52 -18.98
N ARG A 79 -3.07 -6.31 -18.72
CA ARG A 79 -2.03 -5.61 -19.48
C ARG A 79 -0.79 -5.25 -18.66
N ALA A 80 -0.82 -5.43 -17.34
CA ALA A 80 0.34 -5.24 -16.47
C ALA A 80 0.22 -6.12 -15.22
N VAL A 81 1.36 -6.43 -14.63
CA VAL A 81 1.45 -7.14 -13.34
C VAL A 81 2.13 -6.24 -12.33
N ILE A 82 1.55 -6.13 -11.14
CA ILE A 82 2.11 -5.33 -10.05
C ILE A 82 2.28 -6.22 -8.83
N PHE A 83 3.52 -6.40 -8.40
CA PHE A 83 3.84 -7.22 -7.25
C PHE A 83 3.90 -6.35 -5.99
N ASP A 84 3.41 -6.86 -4.87
CA ASP A 84 4.02 -6.52 -3.59
C ASP A 84 5.48 -7.03 -3.52
N MET A 85 6.19 -6.84 -2.41
CA MET A 85 7.60 -7.17 -2.31
C MET A 85 7.91 -8.02 -1.10
N ASP A 86 7.60 -7.55 0.10
CA ASP A 86 7.95 -8.20 1.35
C ASP A 86 7.06 -9.42 1.56
N GLY A 87 7.64 -10.56 1.89
CA GLY A 87 6.88 -11.83 2.00
C GLY A 87 6.38 -12.40 0.66
N LEU A 88 6.50 -11.65 -0.45
CA LEU A 88 6.07 -12.09 -1.78
C LEU A 88 7.21 -12.34 -2.76
N LEU A 89 8.05 -11.34 -3.03
CA LEU A 89 9.21 -11.47 -3.92
C LEU A 89 10.45 -11.91 -3.16
N ILE A 90 10.57 -11.49 -1.90
CA ILE A 90 11.69 -11.80 -1.02
C ILE A 90 11.18 -12.36 0.31
N ASP A 91 11.88 -13.35 0.86
CA ASP A 91 11.65 -13.86 2.22
C ASP A 91 12.21 -12.87 3.27
N SER A 92 11.58 -11.68 3.36
CA SER A 92 12.04 -10.56 4.20
C SER A 92 11.38 -10.47 5.57
N GLU A 93 10.26 -11.15 5.80
CA GLU A 93 9.55 -11.15 7.09
C GLU A 93 10.45 -11.52 8.30
N PRO A 94 11.34 -12.53 8.21
CA PRO A 94 12.29 -12.79 9.29
C PRO A 94 13.26 -11.62 9.56
N PHE A 95 13.58 -10.81 8.55
CA PHE A 95 14.46 -9.65 8.70
C PHE A 95 13.75 -8.48 9.36
N TRP A 96 12.50 -8.22 8.98
CA TRP A 96 11.63 -7.25 9.64
C TRP A 96 11.49 -7.56 11.13
N ARG A 97 11.10 -8.79 11.49
CA ARG A 97 10.98 -9.21 12.90
C ARG A 97 12.28 -8.99 13.68
N ARG A 98 13.43 -9.41 13.13
CA ARG A 98 14.74 -9.23 13.77
C ARG A 98 15.10 -7.76 13.97
N ALA A 99 14.86 -6.92 12.96
CA ALA A 99 15.15 -5.50 13.00
C ALA A 99 14.26 -4.77 14.00
N GLU A 100 12.95 -5.01 13.96
CA GLU A 100 11.98 -4.44 14.89
C GLU A 100 12.30 -4.83 16.33
N MET A 101 12.45 -6.14 16.63
CA MET A 101 12.75 -6.61 17.98
C MET A 101 14.04 -6.01 18.53
N ALA A 102 15.07 -5.84 17.68
CA ALA A 102 16.32 -5.22 18.10
C ALA A 102 16.15 -3.73 18.39
N VAL A 103 15.61 -2.96 17.44
CA VAL A 103 15.48 -1.50 17.56
C VAL A 103 14.51 -1.11 18.68
N PHE A 104 13.35 -1.77 18.77
CA PHE A 104 12.42 -1.53 19.88
C PHE A 104 13.00 -2.00 21.21
N GLY A 105 13.78 -3.09 21.22
CA GLY A 105 14.50 -3.57 22.39
C GLY A 105 15.45 -2.53 22.99
N ASP A 106 16.18 -1.81 22.14
CA ASP A 106 17.07 -0.70 22.56
C ASP A 106 16.29 0.49 23.16
N LEU A 107 15.01 0.63 22.83
CA LEU A 107 14.09 1.62 23.41
C LEU A 107 13.41 1.13 24.70
N GLY A 108 13.70 -0.09 25.15
CA GLY A 108 13.07 -0.73 26.30
C GLY A 108 11.71 -1.37 25.99
N VAL A 109 11.35 -1.53 24.72
CA VAL A 109 10.12 -2.18 24.27
C VAL A 109 10.43 -3.59 23.76
N THR A 110 10.07 -4.60 24.55
CA THR A 110 10.21 -6.00 24.13
C THR A 110 9.04 -6.40 23.25
N LEU A 111 9.30 -6.79 22.01
CA LEU A 111 8.33 -7.40 21.09
C LEU A 111 8.55 -8.91 21.00
N THR A 112 7.45 -9.65 20.82
CA THR A 112 7.43 -11.07 20.48
C THR A 112 7.21 -11.29 18.98
N ASP A 113 7.44 -12.50 18.47
CA ASP A 113 7.07 -12.83 17.07
C ASP A 113 5.59 -12.57 16.78
N GLN A 114 4.72 -12.84 17.76
CA GLN A 114 3.29 -12.57 17.64
C GLN A 114 2.98 -11.08 17.61
N ASP A 115 3.71 -10.26 18.37
CA ASP A 115 3.61 -8.80 18.29
C ASP A 115 3.95 -8.32 16.87
N CYS A 116 5.11 -8.70 16.31
CA CYS A 116 5.48 -8.31 14.95
C CYS A 116 4.47 -8.77 13.89
N ALA A 117 3.91 -9.97 14.03
CA ALA A 117 2.88 -10.49 13.12
C ALA A 117 1.59 -9.64 13.12
N MET A 118 1.29 -8.90 14.20
CA MET A 118 0.11 -8.01 14.25
C MET A 118 0.25 -6.78 13.36
N THR A 119 1.48 -6.34 13.11
CA THR A 119 1.79 -5.14 12.32
C THR A 119 2.30 -5.47 10.92
N MET A 120 2.27 -6.75 10.52
CA MET A 120 2.71 -7.21 9.21
C MET A 120 1.96 -6.51 8.07
N GLY A 121 2.72 -6.11 7.05
CA GLY A 121 2.23 -5.40 5.86
C GLY A 121 1.92 -3.92 6.07
N LEU A 122 2.01 -3.39 7.30
CA LEU A 122 1.95 -1.96 7.55
C LEU A 122 3.24 -1.26 7.10
N ARG A 123 3.16 0.04 6.83
CA ARG A 123 4.36 0.84 6.58
C ARG A 123 5.11 1.06 7.91
N VAL A 124 6.43 1.11 7.85
CA VAL A 124 7.29 1.13 9.05
C VAL A 124 7.00 2.32 9.99
N ASP A 125 6.64 3.49 9.48
CA ASP A 125 6.23 4.65 10.28
C ASP A 125 4.92 4.39 11.06
N GLU A 126 3.98 3.66 10.44
CA GLU A 126 2.74 3.19 11.07
C GLU A 126 3.02 2.14 12.13
N VAL A 127 4.00 1.24 11.92
CA VAL A 127 4.47 0.28 12.92
C VAL A 127 5.05 1.00 14.14
N VAL A 128 5.93 1.99 13.92
CA VAL A 128 6.52 2.79 15.01
C VAL A 128 5.44 3.53 15.77
N ARG A 129 4.51 4.21 15.09
CA ARG A 129 3.40 4.90 15.75
C ARG A 129 2.52 3.95 16.55
N TYR A 130 2.16 2.80 15.97
CA TYR A 130 1.35 1.78 16.64
C TYR A 130 2.00 1.33 17.94
N TRP A 131 3.28 0.96 17.91
CA TRP A 131 3.98 0.50 19.11
C TRP A 131 4.20 1.61 20.14
N TYR A 132 4.39 2.86 19.72
CA TYR A 132 4.45 3.98 20.64
C TYR A 132 3.13 4.17 21.40
N GLU A 133 1.99 4.06 20.71
CA GLU A 133 0.66 4.17 21.34
C GLU A 133 0.39 3.03 22.33
N GLN A 134 0.86 1.82 22.03
CA GLN A 134 0.68 0.66 22.93
C GLN A 134 1.69 0.63 24.08
N ARG A 135 2.94 0.98 23.81
CA ARG A 135 4.10 0.84 24.71
C ARG A 135 5.02 2.07 24.56
N PRO A 136 4.66 3.24 25.12
CA PRO A 136 5.44 4.46 24.95
C PRO A 136 6.85 4.33 25.52
N TRP A 137 7.87 4.73 24.74
CA TRP A 137 9.25 4.86 25.20
C TRP A 137 9.58 6.31 25.58
N GLN A 138 10.59 6.46 26.44
CA GLN A 138 11.07 7.77 26.94
C GLN A 138 12.30 8.28 26.19
N ALA A 139 12.87 7.47 25.29
CA ALA A 139 14.09 7.82 24.58
C ALA A 139 13.90 9.10 23.74
N PRO A 140 14.87 10.05 23.75
CA PRO A 140 14.77 11.31 23.02
C PRO A 140 15.11 11.14 21.53
N VAL A 141 14.41 10.22 20.86
CA VAL A 141 14.57 9.91 19.43
C VAL A 141 13.22 10.07 18.73
N SER A 142 13.22 10.65 17.52
CA SER A 142 11.98 10.83 16.76
C SER A 142 11.48 9.49 16.19
N HIS A 143 10.16 9.38 15.98
CA HIS A 143 9.57 8.19 15.34
C HIS A 143 10.14 7.95 13.94
N GLU A 144 10.40 9.02 13.18
CA GLU A 144 11.05 8.95 11.88
C GLU A 144 12.46 8.34 11.99
N ALA A 145 13.27 8.78 12.96
CA ALA A 145 14.61 8.23 13.15
C ALA A 145 14.59 6.76 13.59
N ILE A 146 13.54 6.31 14.28
CA ILE A 146 13.35 4.88 14.62
C ILE A 146 12.99 4.09 13.36
N ALA A 147 12.02 4.57 12.57
CA ALA A 147 11.67 3.94 11.31
C ALA A 147 12.89 3.82 10.39
N GLU A 148 13.71 4.87 10.32
CA GLU A 148 14.94 4.89 9.55
C GLU A 148 15.95 3.83 10.01
N GLN A 149 16.09 3.62 11.33
CA GLN A 149 16.96 2.59 11.90
C GLN A 149 16.48 1.18 11.60
N ILE A 150 15.16 0.94 11.68
CA ILE A 150 14.56 -0.36 11.33
C ILE A 150 14.85 -0.68 9.86
N VAL A 151 14.57 0.25 8.95
CA VAL A 151 14.78 0.03 7.51
C VAL A 151 16.26 -0.20 7.20
N GLU A 152 17.20 0.53 7.82
CA GLU A 152 18.64 0.30 7.60
C GLU A 152 19.07 -1.08 8.10
N ALA A 153 18.54 -1.54 9.24
CA ALA A 153 18.79 -2.88 9.74
C ALA A 153 18.25 -3.94 8.77
N VAL A 154 17.04 -3.76 8.23
CA VAL A 154 16.46 -4.67 7.22
C VAL A 154 17.30 -4.67 5.94
N ILE A 155 17.72 -3.52 5.43
CA ILE A 155 18.60 -3.41 4.26
C ILE A 155 19.89 -4.21 4.48
N SER A 156 20.53 -4.06 5.65
CA SER A 156 21.75 -4.80 5.96
C SER A 156 21.52 -6.32 5.97
N LEU A 157 20.37 -6.78 6.46
CA LEU A 157 20.02 -8.20 6.48
C LEU A 157 19.72 -8.73 5.08
N VAL A 158 18.94 -8.00 4.28
CA VAL A 158 18.63 -8.36 2.89
C VAL A 158 19.90 -8.49 2.05
N ARG A 159 20.83 -7.52 2.14
CA ARG A 159 22.10 -7.58 1.38
C ARG A 159 22.94 -8.81 1.71
N LYS A 160 22.84 -9.32 2.94
CA LYS A 160 23.66 -10.42 3.44
C LYS A 160 23.01 -11.78 3.26
N GLU A 161 21.70 -11.85 3.45
CA GLU A 161 20.95 -13.11 3.67
C GLU A 161 19.70 -13.23 2.77
N GLY A 162 19.37 -12.20 1.98
CA GLY A 162 18.16 -12.11 1.18
C GLY A 162 18.01 -13.24 0.16
N LYS A 163 16.81 -13.83 0.12
CA LYS A 163 16.48 -14.93 -0.79
C LYS A 163 15.10 -14.69 -1.43
N PRO A 164 14.93 -15.06 -2.71
CA PRO A 164 13.62 -14.99 -3.34
C PRO A 164 12.65 -15.96 -2.66
N MET A 165 11.37 -15.60 -2.66
CA MET A 165 10.33 -16.57 -2.33
C MET A 165 10.26 -17.70 -3.38
N PRO A 166 9.79 -18.91 -3.02
CA PRO A 166 9.64 -20.00 -3.98
C PRO A 166 8.70 -19.62 -5.15
N GLY A 167 9.19 -19.75 -6.38
CA GLY A 167 8.42 -19.50 -7.60
C GLY A 167 8.57 -18.09 -8.21
N VAL A 168 9.34 -17.19 -7.57
CA VAL A 168 9.52 -15.81 -8.06
C VAL A 168 10.08 -15.79 -9.47
N PHE A 169 11.17 -16.51 -9.75
CA PHE A 169 11.82 -16.46 -11.06
C PHE A 169 10.98 -17.13 -12.15
N GLU A 170 10.28 -18.21 -11.82
CA GLU A 170 9.33 -18.89 -12.69
C GLU A 170 8.19 -17.94 -13.08
N LEU A 171 7.64 -17.21 -12.11
CA LEU A 171 6.56 -16.25 -12.33
C LEU A 171 7.01 -15.04 -13.15
N ILE A 172 8.18 -14.47 -12.83
CA ILE A 172 8.77 -13.37 -13.60
C ILE A 172 9.04 -13.82 -15.05
N SER A 173 9.61 -15.02 -15.26
CA SER A 173 9.82 -15.56 -16.61
C SER A 173 8.50 -15.75 -17.36
N PHE A 174 7.47 -16.27 -16.68
CA PHE A 174 6.15 -16.48 -17.26
C PHE A 174 5.55 -15.19 -17.83
N PHE A 175 5.66 -14.07 -17.11
CA PHE A 175 5.13 -12.78 -17.56
C PHE A 175 6.05 -12.09 -18.57
N ARG A 176 7.37 -12.25 -18.43
CA ARG A 176 8.36 -11.77 -19.41
C ARG A 176 8.12 -12.37 -20.79
N GLU A 177 7.89 -13.68 -20.89
CA GLU A 177 7.58 -14.38 -22.14
C GLU A 177 6.29 -13.86 -22.81
N ARG A 178 5.39 -13.26 -22.03
CA ARG A 178 4.14 -12.63 -22.49
C ARG A 178 4.29 -11.14 -22.78
N SER A 179 5.50 -10.59 -22.63
CA SER A 179 5.79 -9.16 -22.81
C SER A 179 4.91 -8.25 -21.95
N LEU A 180 4.53 -8.70 -20.76
CA LEU A 180 3.76 -7.89 -19.82
C LEU A 180 4.70 -7.01 -19.00
N PRO A 181 4.43 -5.69 -18.90
CA PRO A 181 5.17 -4.84 -17.97
C PRO A 181 4.91 -5.28 -16.53
N MET A 182 5.99 -5.38 -15.78
CA MET A 182 5.99 -5.78 -14.37
C MET A 182 6.45 -4.63 -13.51
N ALA A 183 5.74 -4.36 -12.41
CA ALA A 183 6.07 -3.31 -11.47
C ALA A 183 6.06 -3.83 -10.02
N ILE A 184 6.70 -3.08 -9.12
CA ILE A 184 6.61 -3.29 -7.67
C ILE A 184 5.86 -2.11 -7.05
N ALA A 185 4.90 -2.41 -6.18
CA ALA A 185 4.17 -1.46 -5.35
C ALA A 185 4.20 -1.93 -3.89
N SER A 186 5.05 -1.31 -3.06
CA SER A 186 5.39 -1.82 -1.73
C SER A 186 5.16 -0.79 -0.63
N SER A 187 4.86 -1.27 0.59
CA SER A 187 4.90 -0.44 1.81
C SER A 187 6.33 -0.06 2.23
N SER A 188 7.35 -0.75 1.73
CA SER A 188 8.75 -0.48 2.02
C SER A 188 9.25 0.80 1.37
N TYR A 189 10.25 1.45 1.99
CA TYR A 189 10.90 2.64 1.43
C TYR A 189 11.72 2.30 0.18
N ASP A 190 11.86 3.25 -0.74
CA ASP A 190 12.52 3.11 -2.04
C ASP A 190 13.91 2.49 -1.90
N ARG A 191 14.69 2.91 -0.90
CA ARG A 191 16.03 2.37 -0.64
C ARG A 191 16.03 0.86 -0.40
N LEU A 192 15.02 0.33 0.28
CA LEU A 192 14.88 -1.11 0.50
C LEU A 192 14.38 -1.80 -0.77
N ILE A 193 13.43 -1.18 -1.50
CA ILE A 193 12.95 -1.72 -2.78
C ILE A 193 14.11 -1.91 -3.76
N GLN A 194 14.97 -0.89 -3.92
CA GLN A 194 16.13 -0.99 -4.80
C GLN A 194 17.09 -2.11 -4.38
N VAL A 195 17.37 -2.22 -3.08
CA VAL A 195 18.24 -3.29 -2.55
C VAL A 195 17.66 -4.68 -2.82
N VAL A 196 16.34 -4.86 -2.72
CA VAL A 196 15.69 -6.14 -3.05
C VAL A 196 15.77 -6.43 -4.54
N VAL A 197 15.46 -5.45 -5.39
CA VAL A 197 15.55 -5.60 -6.85
C VAL A 197 16.96 -5.99 -7.29
N GLU A 198 18.00 -5.35 -6.75
CA GLU A 198 19.40 -5.68 -6.99
C GLU A 198 19.76 -7.08 -6.45
N ALA A 199 19.37 -7.40 -5.21
CA ALA A 199 19.68 -8.69 -4.59
C ALA A 199 19.07 -9.88 -5.33
N LEU A 200 17.90 -9.68 -5.95
CA LEU A 200 17.20 -10.69 -6.73
C LEU A 200 17.56 -10.66 -8.22
N GLY A 201 18.31 -9.66 -8.70
CA GLY A 201 18.69 -9.52 -10.11
C GLY A 201 17.49 -9.23 -11.04
N LEU A 202 16.53 -8.44 -10.57
CA LEU A 202 15.26 -8.16 -11.27
C LEU A 202 15.24 -6.83 -12.05
N GLU A 203 16.38 -6.14 -12.17
CA GLU A 203 16.49 -4.79 -12.76
C GLU A 203 16.03 -4.74 -14.23
N ARG A 204 16.13 -5.87 -14.94
CA ARG A 204 15.72 -5.97 -16.35
C ARG A 204 14.25 -6.33 -16.54
N ASP A 205 13.62 -6.82 -15.47
CA ASP A 205 12.25 -7.34 -15.49
C ASP A 205 11.25 -6.31 -14.98
N ILE A 206 11.62 -5.60 -13.91
CA ILE A 206 10.78 -4.61 -13.26
C ILE A 206 10.94 -3.26 -13.94
N VAL A 207 9.90 -2.81 -14.63
CA VAL A 207 9.91 -1.53 -15.39
C VAL A 207 9.57 -0.33 -14.51
N LEU A 208 9.00 -0.55 -13.32
CA LEU A 208 8.63 0.48 -12.36
C LEU A 208 8.68 -0.07 -10.93
N THR A 209 9.27 0.70 -10.02
CA THR A 209 9.13 0.51 -8.57
C THR A 209 8.41 1.73 -7.99
N TYR A 210 7.49 1.53 -7.05
CA TYR A 210 6.82 2.61 -6.34
C TYR A 210 6.61 2.28 -4.86
N SER A 211 7.10 3.18 -4.00
CA SER A 211 6.94 3.09 -2.55
C SER A 211 5.72 3.85 -2.04
N ALA A 212 5.01 3.25 -1.08
CA ALA A 212 3.97 3.91 -0.30
C ALA A 212 4.53 4.96 0.70
N GLU A 213 5.85 5.15 0.79
CA GLU A 213 6.44 6.27 1.56
C GLU A 213 6.04 7.63 0.97
N HIS A 214 5.76 7.67 -0.33
CA HIS A 214 5.29 8.87 -1.04
C HIS A 214 3.77 9.05 -0.96
N GLU A 215 3.07 8.14 -0.28
CA GLU A 215 1.62 8.14 -0.15
C GLU A 215 1.20 8.62 1.25
N PRO A 216 0.10 9.38 1.36
CA PRO A 216 -0.41 9.84 2.65
C PRO A 216 -0.69 8.70 3.64
N TYR A 217 -1.04 7.51 3.13
CA TYR A 217 -1.43 6.33 3.92
C TYR A 217 -0.84 5.06 3.33
N GLY A 218 -0.43 4.13 4.20
CA GLY A 218 0.00 2.79 3.81
C GLY A 218 -1.16 1.87 3.44
N LYS A 219 -0.86 0.63 3.03
CA LYS A 219 -1.87 -0.42 2.82
C LYS A 219 -2.64 -0.62 4.14
N PRO A 220 -3.99 -0.68 4.15
CA PRO A 220 -4.87 -1.07 3.05
C PRO A 220 -5.38 0.09 2.16
N HIS A 221 -4.86 1.30 2.29
CA HIS A 221 -5.21 2.39 1.38
C HIS A 221 -4.73 2.07 -0.05
N PRO A 222 -5.53 2.32 -1.11
CA PRO A 222 -5.19 1.92 -2.48
C PRO A 222 -4.13 2.79 -3.17
N GLY A 223 -3.69 3.88 -2.53
CA GLY A 223 -2.84 4.93 -3.13
C GLY A 223 -1.63 4.38 -3.89
N VAL A 224 -0.85 3.51 -3.25
CA VAL A 224 0.36 2.93 -3.85
C VAL A 224 0.07 2.19 -5.17
N TYR A 225 -1.06 1.48 -5.24
CA TYR A 225 -1.48 0.76 -6.45
C TYR A 225 -2.04 1.68 -7.52
N LEU A 226 -2.86 2.67 -7.13
CA LEU A 226 -3.41 3.67 -8.05
C LEU A 226 -2.29 4.48 -8.71
N THR A 227 -1.31 4.92 -7.93
CA THR A 227 -0.16 5.66 -8.45
C THR A 227 0.74 4.79 -9.32
N ALA A 228 0.98 3.53 -8.95
CA ALA A 228 1.72 2.59 -9.80
C ALA A 228 1.01 2.38 -11.16
N CYS A 229 -0.31 2.16 -11.15
CA CYS A 229 -1.12 2.04 -12.38
C CYS A 229 -1.05 3.32 -13.24
N SER A 230 -1.17 4.49 -12.61
CA SER A 230 -1.05 5.78 -13.28
C SER A 230 0.31 5.97 -13.96
N LYS A 231 1.41 5.65 -13.27
CA LYS A 231 2.78 5.73 -13.81
C LYS A 231 3.03 4.73 -14.94
N LEU A 232 2.38 3.56 -14.91
CA LEU A 232 2.39 2.59 -16.01
C LEU A 232 1.48 2.98 -17.18
N ALA A 233 0.64 4.01 -17.03
CA ALA A 233 -0.43 4.36 -17.96
C ALA A 233 -1.40 3.18 -18.22
N ILE A 234 -1.73 2.43 -17.16
CA ILE A 234 -2.64 1.29 -17.18
C ILE A 234 -3.83 1.57 -16.27
N GLU A 235 -5.04 1.26 -16.77
CA GLU A 235 -6.25 1.26 -15.95
C GLU A 235 -6.16 0.18 -14.87
N PRO A 236 -6.51 0.45 -13.59
CA PRO A 236 -6.39 -0.54 -12.52
C PRO A 236 -7.10 -1.88 -12.81
N ALA A 237 -8.25 -1.86 -13.49
CA ALA A 237 -8.97 -3.08 -13.89
C ALA A 237 -8.19 -3.97 -14.88
N ALA A 238 -7.25 -3.38 -15.61
CA ALA A 238 -6.33 -4.08 -16.52
C ALA A 238 -5.01 -4.49 -15.84
N ALA A 239 -4.84 -4.26 -14.54
CA ALA A 239 -3.67 -4.69 -13.78
C ALA A 239 -4.00 -5.91 -12.90
N LEU A 240 -3.01 -6.80 -12.76
CA LEU A 240 -3.06 -7.95 -11.86
C LEU A 240 -2.07 -7.71 -10.70
N ALA A 241 -2.60 -7.62 -9.49
CA ALA A 241 -1.79 -7.56 -8.28
C ALA A 241 -1.41 -8.97 -7.80
N PHE A 242 -0.21 -9.10 -7.22
CA PHE A 242 0.14 -10.24 -6.36
C PHE A 242 0.46 -9.69 -4.97
N GLU A 243 -0.08 -10.34 -3.94
CA GLU A 243 -0.02 -9.90 -2.54
C GLU A 243 0.08 -11.10 -1.60
N ASP A 244 0.80 -10.94 -0.49
CA ASP A 244 0.94 -11.95 0.57
C ASP A 244 0.15 -11.58 1.85
N SER A 245 -0.23 -10.31 1.98
CA SER A 245 -0.88 -9.77 3.17
C SER A 245 -2.36 -9.39 2.94
N PRO A 246 -3.26 -9.54 3.94
CA PRO A 246 -4.64 -9.09 3.82
C PRO A 246 -4.80 -7.59 3.61
N ASN A 247 -3.91 -6.77 4.20
CA ASN A 247 -3.90 -5.32 3.99
C ASN A 247 -3.63 -5.00 2.52
N GLY A 248 -2.68 -5.69 1.93
CA GLY A 248 -2.34 -5.55 0.54
C GLY A 248 -3.42 -5.98 -0.43
N VAL A 249 -4.04 -7.15 -0.20
CA VAL A 249 -5.21 -7.58 -0.99
C VAL A 249 -6.34 -6.53 -0.93
N ARG A 250 -6.61 -5.98 0.26
CA ARG A 250 -7.60 -4.90 0.41
C ARG A 250 -7.21 -3.65 -0.38
N ALA A 251 -5.94 -3.25 -0.35
CA ALA A 251 -5.45 -2.11 -1.12
C ALA A 251 -5.60 -2.32 -2.64
N ALA A 252 -5.18 -3.48 -3.15
CA ALA A 252 -5.30 -3.81 -4.57
C ALA A 252 -6.76 -3.85 -5.04
N ARG A 253 -7.65 -4.48 -4.25
CA ARG A 253 -9.09 -4.51 -4.56
C ARG A 253 -9.73 -3.13 -4.48
N ALA A 254 -9.38 -2.33 -3.48
CA ALA A 254 -9.86 -0.95 -3.37
C ALA A 254 -9.37 -0.07 -4.54
N ALA A 255 -8.24 -0.40 -5.15
CA ALA A 255 -7.77 0.24 -6.38
C ALA A 255 -8.54 -0.23 -7.63
N GLY A 256 -9.39 -1.25 -7.54
CA GLY A 256 -10.13 -1.83 -8.67
C GLY A 256 -9.33 -2.88 -9.47
N MET A 257 -8.23 -3.39 -8.91
CA MET A 257 -7.40 -4.41 -9.54
C MET A 257 -7.92 -5.83 -9.26
N ARG A 258 -7.59 -6.76 -10.15
CA ARG A 258 -7.61 -8.19 -9.80
C ARG A 258 -6.40 -8.48 -8.92
N CYS A 259 -6.53 -9.42 -7.98
CA CYS A 259 -5.47 -9.77 -7.05
C CYS A 259 -5.32 -11.29 -6.94
N VAL A 260 -4.09 -11.78 -6.97
CA VAL A 260 -3.71 -13.13 -6.55
C VAL A 260 -3.14 -13.04 -5.15
N PHE A 261 -3.72 -13.80 -4.22
CA PHE A 261 -3.30 -13.83 -2.83
C PHE A 261 -2.41 -15.05 -2.55
N VAL A 262 -1.24 -14.81 -1.98
CA VAL A 262 -0.17 -15.78 -1.74
C VAL A 262 0.28 -15.70 -0.28
N PRO A 263 -0.57 -16.12 0.68
CA PRO A 263 -0.29 -15.93 2.10
C PRO A 263 0.89 -16.77 2.57
N ASP A 264 1.65 -16.22 3.52
CA ASP A 264 2.64 -16.99 4.27
C ASP A 264 1.98 -18.19 4.98
N GLN A 265 2.51 -19.37 4.71
CA GLN A 265 2.07 -20.64 5.28
C GLN A 265 2.45 -20.78 6.77
N ALA A 266 3.48 -20.05 7.22
CA ALA A 266 3.98 -20.11 8.59
C ALA A 266 3.13 -19.30 9.57
N LEU A 267 2.25 -18.43 9.08
CA LEU A 267 1.41 -17.58 9.91
C LEU A 267 0.06 -18.25 10.21
N PRO A 268 -0.53 -17.97 11.39
CA PRO A 268 -1.88 -18.40 11.69
C PRO A 268 -2.86 -17.92 10.60
N PRO A 269 -3.93 -18.68 10.31
CA PRO A 269 -4.94 -18.26 9.34
C PRO A 269 -5.47 -16.88 9.70
N LEU A 270 -5.20 -15.89 8.85
CA LEU A 270 -5.68 -14.52 9.02
C LEU A 270 -7.20 -14.47 8.82
N SER A 271 -7.85 -13.43 9.39
CA SER A 271 -9.28 -13.18 9.16
C SER A 271 -9.56 -13.14 7.66
N ARG A 272 -10.57 -13.90 7.23
CA ARG A 272 -11.00 -13.99 5.83
C ARG A 272 -11.89 -12.83 5.40
N GLU A 273 -12.26 -11.97 6.34
CA GLU A 273 -13.18 -10.87 6.09
C GLU A 273 -12.64 -9.92 5.00
N GLY A 274 -13.37 -9.84 3.89
CA GLY A 274 -13.00 -9.03 2.72
C GLY A 274 -12.01 -9.67 1.74
N LEU A 275 -11.59 -10.92 1.99
CA LEU A 275 -10.73 -11.70 1.07
C LEU A 275 -11.52 -12.67 0.19
N ASP A 276 -12.82 -12.82 0.46
CA ASP A 276 -13.72 -13.68 -0.32
C ASP A 276 -13.66 -13.32 -1.81
N GLU A 277 -13.68 -14.32 -2.68
CA GLU A 277 -13.54 -14.22 -4.15
C GLU A 277 -12.14 -13.89 -4.69
N THR A 278 -11.14 -13.68 -3.83
CA THR A 278 -9.75 -13.51 -4.29
C THR A 278 -9.15 -14.86 -4.64
N LEU A 279 -8.57 -14.98 -5.85
CA LEU A 279 -7.83 -16.18 -6.23
C LEU A 279 -6.66 -16.36 -5.26
N ARG A 280 -6.59 -17.54 -4.64
CA ARG A 280 -5.56 -17.89 -3.66
C ARG A 280 -4.73 -19.06 -4.17
N ILE A 281 -3.43 -18.91 -4.07
CA ILE A 281 -2.45 -19.98 -4.29
C ILE A 281 -1.56 -20.10 -3.04
N ALA A 282 -1.04 -21.30 -2.76
CA ALA A 282 -0.21 -21.53 -1.58
C ALA A 282 1.24 -21.07 -1.78
N SER A 283 1.68 -20.95 -3.02
CA SER A 283 3.02 -20.55 -3.44
C SER A 283 2.96 -20.01 -4.87
N LEU A 284 3.90 -19.13 -5.24
CA LEU A 284 4.04 -18.66 -6.63
C LEU A 284 4.33 -19.81 -7.61
N LEU A 285 4.85 -20.95 -7.14
CA LEU A 285 5.06 -22.16 -7.93
C LEU A 285 3.76 -22.76 -8.48
N GLU A 286 2.61 -22.46 -7.86
CA GLU A 286 1.31 -22.97 -8.31
C GLU A 286 0.72 -22.12 -9.46
N PHE A 287 1.29 -20.94 -9.71
CA PHE A 287 0.82 -20.09 -10.80
C PHE A 287 1.17 -20.72 -12.15
N SER A 288 0.15 -20.99 -12.95
CA SER A 288 0.26 -21.75 -14.20
C SER A 288 -0.52 -21.09 -15.34
N SER A 289 -0.31 -21.57 -16.58
CA SER A 289 -1.10 -21.14 -17.74
C SER A 289 -2.61 -21.30 -17.52
N ALA A 290 -3.04 -22.37 -16.84
CA ALA A 290 -4.45 -22.57 -16.52
C ALA A 290 -4.99 -21.50 -15.54
N THR A 291 -4.17 -21.12 -14.56
CA THR A 291 -4.51 -20.02 -13.63
C THR A 291 -4.63 -18.70 -14.37
N TRP A 292 -3.65 -18.42 -15.25
CA TRP A 292 -3.63 -17.23 -16.09
C TRP A 292 -4.85 -17.14 -17.02
N GLU A 293 -5.20 -18.22 -17.71
CA GLU A 293 -6.37 -18.28 -18.58
C GLU A 293 -7.67 -18.01 -17.79
N SER A 294 -7.80 -18.59 -16.60
CA SER A 294 -8.95 -18.31 -15.72
C SER A 294 -9.04 -16.82 -15.34
N ILE A 295 -7.91 -16.15 -15.10
CA ILE A 295 -7.87 -14.71 -14.78
C ILE A 295 -8.24 -13.85 -16.00
N GLN A 296 -7.89 -14.28 -17.20
CA GLN A 296 -8.18 -13.53 -18.43
C GLN A 296 -9.64 -13.62 -18.85
N HIS A 297 -10.31 -14.72 -18.52
CA HIS A 297 -11.68 -15.03 -18.95
C HIS A 297 -12.75 -14.80 -17.89
N GLY A 298 -12.37 -14.56 -16.63
CA GLY A 298 -13.26 -14.09 -15.56
C GLY A 298 -13.23 -12.57 -15.47
#